data_AF-A0A438M2S6-F1
#
_entry.id   AF-A0A438M2S6-F1
#
_cell.length_a   1.000
_cell.length_b   1.000
_cell.length_c   1.000
_cell.angle_alpha   90.00
_cell.angle_beta   90.00
_cell.angle_gamma   90.00
#
_symmetry.space_group_name_H-M   'P 1'
#
loop_
_entity.id
_entity.type
_entity.pdbx_description
1 polymer ?
#
loop_
_entity_poly.entity_id
_entity_poly.type
_entity_poly.pdbx_seq_one_letter_code
_entity_poly.pdbx_strand_id
1 'polypeptide(L)'
;MALGSGGGAGRLTVNGLPVSGGFMIGYVHSIYKAPTAEVFTIEGRRFTMRAVLSANESVLDYYALAGARSRTRSGAWMLRLAEPATYEELSLLTTSIGRRTLLAGERCLPLFPEAGAAEVRLAVELTLEARGEPCRPPYDQSLLVNAVEIVP
;
A
#
# COMPACT_ATOMS: atom_id res chain seq x y z
N MET A 1 -44.41 -14.94 9.12
CA MET A 1 -43.45 -15.21 8.02
C MET A 1 -42.13 -14.53 8.37
N ALA A 2 -41.02 -15.25 8.22
CA ALA A 2 -39.71 -14.93 8.76
C ALA A 2 -38.98 -13.81 8.01
N LEU A 3 -38.00 -13.24 8.72
CA LEU A 3 -37.18 -12.07 8.44
C LEU A 3 -36.23 -12.25 7.26
N GLY A 4 -35.96 -11.17 6.52
CA GLY A 4 -34.95 -11.11 5.46
C GLY A 4 -34.30 -9.74 5.35
N SER A 5 -33.72 -9.22 6.44
CA SER A 5 -32.78 -8.09 6.35
C SER A 5 -31.44 -8.63 5.87
N GLY A 6 -31.21 -8.58 4.56
CA GLY A 6 -29.88 -8.74 3.98
C GLY A 6 -29.02 -7.53 4.34
N GLY A 7 -28.47 -7.52 5.57
CA GLY A 7 -27.39 -6.61 5.93
C GLY A 7 -26.21 -6.90 5.03
N GLY A 8 -25.85 -5.97 4.15
CA GLY A 8 -24.79 -6.16 3.16
C GLY A 8 -23.51 -6.63 3.84
N ALA A 9 -22.93 -7.74 3.37
CA ALA A 9 -21.66 -8.22 3.88
C ALA A 9 -20.61 -7.12 3.67
N GLY A 10 -20.02 -6.63 4.76
CA GLY A 10 -18.94 -5.63 4.71
C GLY A 10 -17.79 -6.11 3.85
N ARG A 11 -17.06 -5.18 3.24
CA ARG A 11 -15.86 -5.46 2.44
C ARG A 11 -14.62 -5.28 3.29
N LEU A 12 -13.59 -6.08 3.04
CA LEU A 12 -12.29 -5.82 3.65
C LEU A 12 -11.74 -4.51 3.10
N THR A 13 -11.29 -3.63 3.99
CA THR A 13 -10.70 -2.35 3.67
C THR A 13 -9.48 -2.06 4.53
N VAL A 14 -8.61 -1.19 4.03
CA VAL A 14 -7.54 -0.55 4.80
C VAL A 14 -7.82 0.95 4.80
N ASN A 15 -8.08 1.52 5.98
CA ASN A 15 -8.51 2.93 6.13
C ASN A 15 -9.73 3.29 5.25
N GLY A 16 -10.65 2.33 5.04
CA GLY A 16 -11.82 2.46 4.16
C GLY A 16 -11.54 2.23 2.67
N LEU A 17 -10.29 2.08 2.23
CA LEU A 17 -9.98 1.71 0.85
C LEU A 17 -10.23 0.20 0.65
N PRO A 18 -11.09 -0.23 -0.30
CA PRO A 18 -11.31 -1.66 -0.57
C PRO A 18 -10.05 -2.38 -1.02
N VAL A 19 -9.83 -3.58 -0.49
CA VAL A 19 -8.65 -4.41 -0.77
C VAL A 19 -9.06 -5.85 -1.09
N SER A 20 -8.30 -6.51 -1.96
CA SER A 20 -8.47 -7.92 -2.32
C SER A 20 -7.11 -8.60 -2.33
N GLY A 21 -6.75 -9.28 -1.24
CA GLY A 21 -5.49 -10.03 -1.11
C GLY A 21 -4.24 -9.18 -0.83
N GLY A 22 -4.27 -7.87 -1.07
CA GLY A 22 -3.15 -6.98 -0.76
C GLY A 22 -3.40 -5.51 -1.06
N PHE A 23 -2.44 -4.68 -0.69
CA PHE A 23 -2.41 -3.24 -0.95
C PHE A 23 -0.96 -2.73 -0.98
N MET A 24 -0.78 -1.47 -1.35
CA MET A 24 0.52 -0.80 -1.27
C MET A 24 0.40 0.56 -0.58
N ILE A 25 1.49 1.01 0.04
CA ILE A 25 1.67 2.40 0.47
C ILE A 25 2.65 3.04 -0.51
N GLY A 26 2.14 3.86 -1.42
CA GLY A 26 2.95 4.64 -2.36
C GLY A 26 3.36 5.99 -1.78
N TYR A 27 4.56 6.45 -2.09
CA TYR A 27 5.07 7.78 -1.72
C TYR A 27 6.23 8.19 -2.63
N VAL A 28 6.56 9.47 -2.62
CA VAL A 28 7.81 9.99 -3.19
C VAL A 28 8.85 10.03 -2.08
N HIS A 29 9.93 9.28 -2.22
CA HIS A 29 11.00 9.26 -1.24
C HIS A 29 11.60 10.67 -1.08
N SER A 30 11.62 11.20 0.14
CA SER A 30 11.96 12.61 0.38
C SER A 30 13.39 12.97 0.02
N ILE A 31 14.34 12.05 0.19
CA ILE A 31 15.76 12.23 -0.15
C ILE A 31 15.98 12.07 -1.67
N TYR A 32 15.70 10.90 -2.21
CA TYR A 32 15.97 10.56 -3.62
C TYR A 32 14.96 11.12 -4.62
N LYS A 33 13.87 11.75 -4.16
CA LYS A 33 12.78 12.29 -5.00
C LYS A 33 12.22 11.27 -6.00
N ALA A 34 12.22 9.99 -5.63
CA ALA A 34 11.80 8.89 -6.49
C ALA A 34 10.46 8.30 -6.00
N PRO A 35 9.53 7.95 -6.90
CA PRO A 35 8.37 7.14 -6.56
C PRO A 35 8.80 5.80 -5.96
N THR A 36 8.19 5.46 -4.83
CA THR A 36 8.48 4.27 -4.03
C THR A 36 7.17 3.70 -3.50
N ALA A 37 7.10 2.39 -3.31
CA ALA A 37 5.97 1.74 -2.69
C ALA A 37 6.38 0.59 -1.78
N GLU A 38 5.71 0.47 -0.64
CA GLU A 38 5.77 -0.70 0.23
C GLU A 38 4.60 -1.62 -0.13
N VAL A 39 4.88 -2.91 -0.36
CA VAL A 39 3.90 -3.89 -0.85
C VAL A 39 3.47 -4.82 0.27
N PHE A 40 2.16 -4.95 0.47
CA PHE A 40 1.54 -5.74 1.54
C PHE A 40 0.58 -6.80 0.99
N THR A 41 0.64 -8.01 1.53
CA THR A 41 -0.38 -9.05 1.37
C THR A 41 -1.29 -9.09 2.58
N ILE A 42 -2.56 -9.48 2.41
CA ILE A 42 -3.53 -9.58 3.50
C ILE A 42 -3.90 -11.04 3.76
N GLU A 43 -3.88 -11.44 5.02
CA GLU A 43 -4.36 -12.73 5.50
C GLU A 43 -5.30 -12.51 6.69
N GLY A 44 -6.60 -12.70 6.46
CA GLY A 44 -7.64 -12.37 7.45
C GLY A 44 -7.65 -10.88 7.77
N ARG A 45 -7.28 -10.52 9.00
CA ARG A 45 -7.18 -9.12 9.48
C ARG A 45 -5.73 -8.65 9.67
N ARG A 46 -4.76 -9.48 9.30
CA ARG A 46 -3.34 -9.14 9.34
C ARG A 46 -2.86 -8.80 7.95
N PHE A 47 -1.80 -8.01 7.88
CA PHE A 47 -1.13 -7.70 6.63
C PHE A 47 0.38 -7.82 6.79
N THR A 48 1.03 -8.31 5.75
CA THR A 48 2.47 -8.62 5.77
C THR A 48 3.17 -7.84 4.68
N MET A 49 4.15 -7.04 5.07
CA MET A 49 5.05 -6.37 4.13
C MET A 49 5.96 -7.39 3.47
N ARG A 50 5.90 -7.49 2.14
CA ARG A 50 6.65 -8.48 1.35
C ARG A 50 7.79 -7.85 0.55
N ALA A 51 7.63 -6.59 0.13
CA ALA A 51 8.60 -5.95 -0.75
C ALA A 51 8.58 -4.42 -0.66
N VAL A 52 9.66 -3.82 -1.14
CA VAL A 52 9.76 -2.39 -1.47
C VAL A 52 10.02 -2.25 -2.97
N LEU A 53 9.31 -1.34 -3.60
CA LEU A 53 9.47 -0.97 -5.01
C LEU A 53 9.98 0.47 -5.10
N SER A 54 10.87 0.78 -6.03
CA SER A 54 11.21 2.17 -6.33
C SER A 54 11.67 2.37 -7.78
N ALA A 55 11.46 3.57 -8.31
CA ALA A 55 12.09 3.98 -9.56
C ALA A 55 13.62 4.13 -9.43
N ASN A 56 14.15 4.25 -8.20
CA ASN A 56 15.57 4.46 -7.93
C ASN A 56 16.13 3.35 -7.03
N GLU A 57 17.17 2.65 -7.47
CA GLU A 57 17.78 1.54 -6.72
C GLU A 57 18.31 2.00 -5.35
N SER A 58 18.88 3.20 -5.26
CA SER A 58 19.49 3.71 -4.02
C SER A 58 18.48 3.84 -2.87
N VAL A 59 17.18 3.88 -3.16
CA VAL A 59 16.14 3.80 -2.14
C VAL A 59 16.15 2.44 -1.43
N LEU A 60 16.48 1.36 -2.13
CA LEU A 60 16.54 0.02 -1.55
C LEU A 60 17.74 -0.13 -0.60
N ASP A 61 18.85 0.56 -0.88
CA ASP A 61 20.01 0.63 0.02
C ASP A 61 19.70 1.42 1.28
N TYR A 62 18.91 2.50 1.16
CA TYR A 62 18.60 3.41 2.27
C TYR A 62 17.93 2.71 3.46
N TYR A 63 17.05 1.74 3.20
CA TYR A 63 16.36 1.01 4.28
C TYR A 63 17.21 -0.08 4.92
N ALA A 64 18.37 -0.44 4.34
CA ALA A 64 19.26 -1.48 4.83
C ALA A 64 18.56 -2.83 5.13
N LEU A 65 17.50 -3.15 4.40
CA LEU A 65 16.73 -4.38 4.57
C LEU A 65 17.38 -5.55 3.81
N ALA A 66 17.43 -6.72 4.43
CA ALA A 66 17.86 -7.94 3.78
C ALA A 66 16.80 -8.47 2.81
N GLY A 67 17.22 -8.94 1.64
CA GLY A 67 16.30 -9.44 0.63
C GLY A 67 16.94 -9.69 -0.73
N ALA A 68 16.11 -10.14 -1.67
CA ALA A 68 16.50 -10.38 -3.06
C ALA A 68 16.08 -9.18 -3.93
N ARG A 69 17.02 -8.68 -4.74
CA ARG A 69 16.75 -7.59 -5.69
C ARG A 69 16.34 -8.14 -7.04
N SER A 70 15.42 -7.43 -7.68
CA SER A 70 15.00 -7.71 -9.06
C SER A 70 14.45 -6.44 -9.73
N ARG A 71 14.06 -6.57 -10.99
CA ARG A 71 13.38 -5.53 -11.76
C ARG A 71 11.97 -5.99 -12.09
N THR A 72 10.98 -5.13 -11.91
CA THR A 72 9.61 -5.36 -12.40
C THR A 72 9.58 -5.28 -13.93
N ARG A 73 8.51 -5.78 -14.55
CA ARG A 73 8.25 -5.58 -15.99
C ARG A 73 8.14 -4.11 -16.38
N SER A 74 7.67 -3.26 -15.46
CA SER A 74 7.60 -1.79 -15.63
C SER A 74 8.95 -1.08 -15.48
N GLY A 75 10.03 -1.80 -15.13
CA GLY A 75 11.33 -1.19 -14.90
C GLY A 75 11.44 -0.43 -13.58
N ALA A 76 10.70 -0.85 -12.54
CA ALA A 76 10.97 -0.46 -11.16
C ALA A 76 11.96 -1.45 -10.52
N TRP A 77 12.79 -0.97 -9.60
CA TRP A 77 13.58 -1.81 -8.72
C TRP A 77 12.67 -2.41 -7.65
N MET A 78 12.88 -3.69 -7.34
CA MET A 78 12.15 -4.40 -6.30
C MET A 78 13.14 -5.05 -5.34
N LEU A 79 12.93 -4.83 -4.05
CA LEU A 79 13.53 -5.63 -2.97
C LEU A 79 12.44 -6.50 -2.37
N ARG A 80 12.52 -7.81 -2.59
CA ARG A 80 11.69 -8.80 -1.88
C ARG A 80 12.36 -9.11 -0.54
N LEU A 81 11.66 -8.89 0.56
CA LEU A 81 12.21 -9.03 1.91
C LEU A 81 12.52 -10.50 2.20
N ALA A 82 13.71 -10.76 2.76
CA ALA A 82 14.07 -12.09 3.25
C ALA A 82 13.23 -12.48 4.47
N GLU A 83 12.93 -11.51 5.32
CA GLU A 83 12.07 -11.64 6.50
C GLU A 83 10.87 -10.69 6.35
N PRO A 84 9.71 -11.20 5.91
CA PRO A 84 8.50 -10.41 5.83
C PRO A 84 8.02 -9.95 7.21
N ALA A 85 7.55 -8.71 7.31
CA ALA A 85 7.05 -8.13 8.56
C ALA A 85 5.52 -8.14 8.59
N THR A 86 4.93 -8.76 9.60
CA THR A 86 3.46 -8.90 9.74
C THR A 86 2.92 -7.96 10.81
N TYR A 87 1.79 -7.33 10.50
CA TYR A 87 1.14 -6.31 11.31
C TYR A 87 -0.35 -6.63 11.48
N GLU A 88 -0.88 -6.34 12.66
CA GLU A 88 -2.32 -6.19 12.89
C GLU A 88 -2.76 -4.73 12.66
N GLU A 89 -1.90 -3.80 13.08
CA GLU A 89 -2.04 -2.37 12.88
C GLU A 89 -0.66 -1.75 12.55
N LEU A 90 -0.65 -0.68 11.75
CA LEU A 90 0.53 0.11 11.45
C LEU A 90 0.22 1.60 11.64
N SER A 91 0.87 2.22 12.63
CA SER A 91 0.89 3.69 12.80
C SER A 91 1.88 4.32 11.82
N LEU A 92 1.42 5.30 11.06
CA LEU A 92 2.20 6.05 10.09
C LEU A 92 2.15 7.53 10.42
N LEU A 93 3.33 8.16 10.52
CA LEU A 93 3.40 9.61 10.40
C LEU A 93 3.31 9.97 8.91
N THR A 94 2.35 10.79 8.53
CA THR A 94 2.13 11.23 7.15
C THR A 94 2.35 12.74 7.06
N THR A 95 2.88 13.21 5.93
CA THR A 95 3.09 14.64 5.68
C THR A 95 2.76 14.94 4.24
N SER A 96 2.54 16.22 3.91
CA SER A 96 2.41 16.67 2.52
C SER A 96 3.69 16.45 1.70
N ILE A 97 4.82 16.13 2.36
CA ILE A 97 6.07 15.73 1.73
C ILE A 97 6.04 14.21 1.50
N GLY A 98 6.35 13.79 0.29
CA GLY A 98 6.29 12.38 -0.09
C GLY A 98 4.88 11.84 -0.28
N ARG A 99 3.85 12.50 0.28
CA ARG A 99 2.44 12.31 -0.08
C ARG A 99 2.00 10.84 -0.03
N ARG A 100 2.20 10.20 1.13
CA ARG A 100 1.83 8.79 1.37
C ARG A 100 0.38 8.52 0.96
N THR A 101 0.18 7.52 0.12
CA THR A 101 -1.09 7.19 -0.51
C THR A 101 -1.29 5.68 -0.47
N LEU A 102 -2.45 5.22 0.00
CA LEU A 102 -2.83 3.81 -0.13
C LEU A 102 -3.25 3.52 -1.57
N LEU A 103 -2.82 2.37 -2.07
CA LEU A 103 -3.08 1.90 -3.42
C LEU A 103 -3.66 0.47 -3.33
N ALA A 104 -4.80 0.23 -3.97
CA ALA A 104 -5.43 -1.09 -4.04
C ALA A 104 -6.27 -1.22 -5.31
N GLY A 105 -5.82 -2.08 -6.24
CA GLY A 105 -6.30 -2.06 -7.62
C GLY A 105 -6.28 -0.62 -8.17
N GLU A 106 -7.21 -0.24 -9.03
CA GLU A 106 -7.21 1.10 -9.64
C GLU A 106 -7.56 2.26 -8.69
N ARG A 107 -7.67 2.00 -7.38
CA ARG A 107 -8.08 2.99 -6.38
C ARG A 107 -6.93 3.46 -5.51
N CYS A 108 -6.94 4.74 -5.24
CA CYS A 108 -5.99 5.47 -4.44
C CYS A 108 -6.70 6.19 -3.30
N LEU A 109 -6.09 6.21 -2.11
CA LEU A 109 -6.55 7.02 -0.98
C LEU A 109 -5.36 7.79 -0.39
N PRO A 110 -5.29 9.11 -0.60
CA PRO A 110 -4.30 9.96 0.05
C PRO A 110 -4.39 9.84 1.57
N LEU A 111 -3.24 9.66 2.24
CA LEU A 111 -3.16 9.63 3.70
C LEU A 111 -2.59 10.93 4.30
N PHE A 112 -2.01 11.79 3.48
CA PHE A 112 -1.33 13.00 3.93
C PHE A 112 -2.30 14.17 4.14
N PRO A 113 -2.04 15.04 5.14
CA PRO A 113 -2.76 16.30 5.28
C PRO A 113 -2.29 17.32 4.23
N GLU A 114 -3.08 18.38 4.02
CA GLU A 114 -2.68 19.49 3.14
C GLU A 114 -1.40 20.19 3.62
N ALA A 115 -1.24 20.34 4.94
CA ALA A 115 -0.07 20.94 5.58
C ALA A 115 0.31 20.21 6.88
N GLY A 116 1.58 20.32 7.25
CA GLY A 116 2.11 19.74 8.49
C GLY A 116 2.23 18.21 8.44
N ALA A 117 1.93 17.58 9.56
CA ALA A 117 2.00 16.14 9.74
C ALA A 117 0.75 15.61 10.44
N ALA A 118 0.34 14.39 10.11
CA ALA A 118 -0.76 13.68 10.76
C ALA A 118 -0.38 12.22 11.01
N GLU A 119 -0.77 11.68 12.16
CA GLU A 119 -0.70 10.24 12.39
C GLU A 119 -1.91 9.55 11.75
N VAL A 120 -1.67 8.47 11.01
CA VAL A 120 -2.69 7.60 10.42
C VAL A 120 -2.44 6.18 10.89
N ARG A 121 -3.48 5.52 11.38
CA ARG A 121 -3.43 4.10 11.74
C ARG A 121 -4.06 3.27 10.64
N LEU A 122 -3.31 2.27 10.18
CA LEU A 122 -3.78 1.32 9.18
C LEU A 122 -4.10 0.00 9.85
N ALA A 123 -5.34 -0.45 9.69
CA ALA A 123 -5.79 -1.79 10.07
C ALA A 123 -6.68 -2.35 8.96
N VAL A 124 -6.79 -3.67 8.89
CA VAL A 124 -7.72 -4.36 7.99
C VAL A 124 -9.07 -4.51 8.69
N GLU A 125 -10.10 -3.88 8.13
CA GLU A 125 -11.44 -3.81 8.72
C GLU A 125 -12.53 -4.22 7.73
N LEU A 126 -13.65 -4.71 8.26
CA LEU A 126 -14.86 -4.91 7.48
C LEU A 126 -15.69 -3.63 7.53
N THR A 127 -15.85 -2.95 6.39
CA THR A 127 -16.64 -1.71 6.31
C THR A 127 -17.68 -1.79 5.19
N LEU A 128 -18.76 -1.01 5.36
CA LEU A 128 -19.83 -0.89 4.37
C LEU A 128 -19.53 0.22 3.35
N GLU A 129 -18.87 1.29 3.80
CA GLU A 129 -18.57 2.45 2.98
C GLU A 129 -17.14 2.38 2.43
N ALA A 130 -17.04 2.24 1.12
CA ALA A 130 -15.77 2.29 0.41
C ALA A 130 -15.31 3.74 0.21
N ARG A 131 -14.04 4.00 0.51
CA ARG A 131 -13.33 5.25 0.22
C ARG A 131 -12.41 5.10 -1.00
N GLY A 132 -11.70 6.18 -1.30
CA GLY A 132 -10.73 6.25 -2.38
C GLY A 132 -11.30 6.75 -3.71
N GLU A 133 -10.40 7.15 -4.58
CA GLU A 133 -10.69 7.67 -5.92
C GLU A 133 -9.84 6.91 -6.95
N PRO A 134 -10.14 7.00 -8.25
CA PRO A 134 -9.24 6.50 -9.28
C PRO A 134 -7.83 7.06 -9.11
N CYS A 135 -6.84 6.20 -9.22
CA CYS A 135 -5.44 6.61 -9.14
C CYS A 135 -5.07 7.60 -10.25
N ARG A 136 -4.37 8.68 -9.86
CA ARG A 136 -3.82 9.68 -10.79
C ARG A 136 -2.30 9.69 -10.72
N PRO A 137 -1.60 10.10 -11.79
CA PRO A 137 -0.14 10.26 -11.75
C PRO A 137 0.30 11.15 -10.56
N PRO A 138 1.44 10.85 -9.90
CA PRO A 138 2.41 9.79 -10.21
C PRO A 138 2.09 8.42 -9.57
N TYR A 139 0.87 8.26 -9.03
CA TYR A 139 0.43 7.03 -8.35
C TYR A 139 -0.43 6.16 -9.26
N ASP A 140 -0.44 6.44 -10.56
CA ASP A 140 -1.02 5.53 -11.52
C ASP A 140 -0.24 4.22 -11.45
N GLN A 141 -0.99 3.13 -11.38
CA GLN A 141 -0.47 1.81 -11.07
C GLN A 141 0.51 1.28 -12.13
N SER A 142 0.65 1.94 -13.28
CA SER A 142 1.54 1.60 -14.39
C SER A 142 3.02 1.45 -13.97
N LEU A 143 3.51 2.24 -13.01
CA LEU A 143 4.89 2.14 -12.50
C LEU A 143 5.06 0.99 -11.49
N LEU A 144 4.02 0.64 -10.74
CA LEU A 144 4.08 -0.20 -9.53
C LEU A 144 3.39 -1.56 -9.67
N VAL A 145 2.54 -1.74 -10.68
CA VAL A 145 1.66 -2.89 -10.83
C VAL A 145 2.14 -3.79 -11.94
N ASN A 146 3.10 -4.61 -11.54
CA ASN A 146 3.15 -6.04 -11.88
C ASN A 146 3.71 -6.84 -10.69
N ALA A 147 3.77 -6.28 -9.47
CA ALA A 147 4.41 -6.93 -8.32
C ALA A 147 3.44 -7.85 -7.53
N VAL A 148 2.13 -7.61 -7.61
CA VAL A 148 1.11 -8.38 -6.89
C VAL A 148 0.82 -9.73 -7.57
N GLU A 149 1.04 -9.85 -8.89
CA GLU A 149 0.91 -11.13 -9.62
C GLU A 149 2.08 -12.09 -9.36
N ILE A 150 3.12 -11.69 -8.61
CA ILE A 150 4.36 -12.47 -8.39
C ILE A 150 4.52 -12.87 -6.91
N VAL A 151 3.41 -13.10 -6.22
CA VAL A 151 3.41 -13.80 -4.93
C VAL A 151 2.62 -15.09 -5.12
N PRO A 152 3.30 -16.23 -5.40
CA PRO A 152 2.69 -17.54 -5.24
C PRO A 152 2.38 -17.83 -3.76
#